data_AF-A0A9D8E6N3-F1
#
_entry.id   AF-A0A9D8E6N3-F1
#
_cell.length_a   1.000
_cell.length_b   1.000
_cell.length_c   1.000
_cell.angle_alpha   90.00
_cell.angle_beta   90.00
_cell.angle_gamma   90.00
#
_symmetry.space_group_name_H-M   'P 1'
#
loop_
_entity.id
_entity.type
_entity.pdbx_description
1 polymer ?
#
loop_
_entity_poly.entity_id
_entity_poly.type
_entity_poly.pdbx_seq_one_letter_code
_entity_poly.pdbx_strand_id
1 'polypeptide(L)'
;MGMTDRDTLPRMSRAISVRLDDDALQALGRLEATGLSRSQAIRTALIQAADRLGAKRLLAEEAATLEADEDDRAEMMRVADLMEQLRAAR
;
A
#
# COMPACT_ATOMS: atom_id res chain seq x y z
N MET A 1 33.12 -26.31 11.33
CA MET A 1 31.79 -25.70 11.17
C MET A 1 31.98 -24.41 10.37
N GLY A 2 31.89 -24.46 9.04
CA GLY A 2 32.25 -23.35 8.16
C GLY A 2 31.13 -22.31 8.10
N MET A 3 31.40 -21.11 8.61
CA MET A 3 30.57 -19.93 8.39
C MET A 3 30.82 -19.50 6.94
N THR A 4 29.95 -19.93 6.02
CA THR A 4 30.11 -19.65 4.60
C THR A 4 29.91 -18.17 4.32
N ASP A 5 31.03 -17.56 3.95
CA ASP A 5 31.30 -16.21 3.48
C ASP A 5 30.44 -15.79 2.27
N ARG A 6 29.18 -15.40 2.50
CA ARG A 6 28.33 -14.75 1.47
C ARG A 6 27.43 -13.61 1.93
N ASP A 7 27.27 -13.39 3.24
CA ASP A 7 26.34 -12.38 3.77
C ASP A 7 26.95 -10.97 3.97
N THR A 8 28.26 -10.82 3.74
CA THR A 8 29.01 -9.57 3.98
C THR A 8 29.32 -8.77 2.72
N LEU A 9 28.98 -9.27 1.53
CA LEU A 9 29.21 -8.53 0.30
C LEU A 9 28.17 -7.40 0.20
N PRO A 10 28.59 -6.13 0.10
CA PRO A 10 27.66 -5.03 -0.14
C PRO A 10 26.89 -5.34 -1.43
N ARG A 11 25.56 -5.47 -1.32
CA ARG A 11 24.68 -5.83 -2.43
C ARG A 11 24.89 -4.80 -3.55
N MET A 12 25.64 -5.19 -4.59
CA MET A 12 25.93 -4.29 -5.72
C MET A 12 24.62 -3.81 -6.32
N SER A 13 24.42 -2.49 -6.33
CA SER A 13 23.22 -1.89 -6.91
C SER A 13 23.21 -2.10 -8.42
N ARG A 14 22.19 -2.80 -8.94
CA ARG A 14 21.98 -2.94 -10.38
C ARG A 14 21.48 -1.62 -10.96
N ALA A 15 22.20 -1.08 -11.94
CA ALA A 15 21.75 0.08 -12.68
C ALA A 15 20.54 -0.27 -13.56
N ILE A 16 19.56 0.62 -13.57
CA ILE A 16 18.38 0.55 -14.45
C ILE A 16 18.31 1.85 -15.25
N SER A 17 17.89 1.77 -16.51
CA SER A 17 17.56 2.93 -17.33
C SER A 17 16.05 3.08 -17.39
N VAL A 18 15.54 4.28 -17.10
CA VAL A 18 14.10 4.58 -17.07
C VAL A 18 13.89 5.88 -17.83
N ARG A 19 12.84 5.90 -18.67
CA ARG A 19 12.34 7.13 -19.29
C ARG A 19 11.25 7.72 -18.41
N LEU A 20 11.32 9.02 -18.15
CA LEU A 20 10.38 9.76 -17.34
C LEU A 20 9.70 10.81 -18.24
N ASP A 21 8.40 10.97 -18.08
CA ASP A 21 7.67 12.12 -18.62
C ASP A 21 7.95 13.39 -17.78
N ASP A 22 7.44 14.52 -18.26
CA ASP A 22 7.68 15.83 -17.63
C ASP A 22 7.13 15.89 -16.20
N ASP A 23 5.99 15.25 -15.94
CA ASP A 23 5.38 15.18 -14.61
C ASP A 23 6.25 14.37 -13.64
N ALA A 24 6.77 13.23 -14.09
CA ALA A 24 7.69 12.40 -13.31
C ALA A 24 9.03 13.09 -13.08
N LEU A 25 9.54 13.86 -14.05
CA LEU A 25 10.74 14.68 -13.87
C LEU A 25 10.51 15.79 -12.84
N GLN A 26 9.36 16.44 -12.87
CA GLN A 26 8.99 17.46 -11.88
C GLN A 26 8.86 16.85 -10.47
N ALA A 27 8.20 15.69 -10.35
CA ALA A 27 8.09 14.97 -9.09
C ALA A 27 9.47 14.54 -8.55
N LEU A 28 10.35 14.05 -9.42
CA LEU A 28 11.73 13.71 -9.05
C LEU A 28 12.49 14.94 -8.55
N GLY A 29 12.35 16.09 -9.21
CA GLY A 29 12.97 17.35 -8.78
C GLY A 29 12.50 17.79 -7.39
N ARG A 30 11.21 17.62 -7.06
CA ARG A 30 10.68 17.89 -5.71
C ARG A 30 11.30 16.98 -4.65
N LEU A 31 11.53 15.70 -4.98
CA LEU A 31 12.20 14.77 -4.08
C LEU A 31 13.69 15.13 -3.91
N GLU A 32 14.39 15.48 -4.98
CA GLU A 32 15.79 15.92 -4.91
C GLU A 32 15.95 17.22 -4.11
N ALA A 33 14.98 18.14 -4.18
CA ALA A 33 14.96 19.38 -3.40
C ALA A 33 14.92 19.16 -1.87
N THR A 34 14.57 17.95 -1.41
CA THR A 34 14.66 17.56 0.01
C THR A 34 16.08 17.18 0.45
N GLY A 35 17.07 17.27 -0.45
CA GLY A 35 18.47 16.90 -0.20
C GLY A 35 18.80 15.45 -0.55
N LEU A 36 17.85 14.69 -1.11
CA LEU A 36 18.08 13.32 -1.58
C LEU A 36 18.87 13.34 -2.89
N SER A 37 19.85 12.45 -3.02
CA SER A 37 20.40 12.13 -4.34
C SER A 37 19.33 11.50 -5.22
N ARG A 38 19.48 11.61 -6.55
CA ARG A 38 18.59 10.99 -7.53
C ARG A 38 18.26 9.54 -7.23
N SER A 39 19.29 8.74 -6.95
CA SER A 39 19.13 7.32 -6.65
C SER A 39 18.38 7.08 -5.35
N GLN A 40 18.57 7.92 -4.33
CA GLN A 40 17.79 7.85 -3.08
C GLN A 40 16.34 8.26 -3.32
N ALA A 41 16.09 9.32 -4.08
CA ALA A 41 14.75 9.78 -4.43
C ALA A 41 13.96 8.69 -5.18
N ILE A 42 14.56 8.11 -6.23
CA ILE A 42 13.95 7.02 -7.02
C ILE A 42 13.71 5.79 -6.14
N ARG A 43 14.69 5.37 -5.33
CA ARG A 43 14.52 4.24 -4.41
C ARG A 43 13.37 4.48 -3.45
N THR A 44 13.33 5.65 -2.83
CA THR A 44 12.31 6.00 -1.84
C THR A 44 10.92 6.01 -2.47
N ALA A 45 10.79 6.61 -3.66
CA ALA A 45 9.53 6.65 -4.39
C ALA A 45 9.02 5.23 -4.74
N LEU A 46 9.91 4.34 -5.21
CA LEU A 46 9.55 2.96 -5.54
C LEU A 46 9.10 2.16 -4.32
N ILE A 47 9.82 2.26 -3.21
CA ILE A 47 9.45 1.57 -1.96
C ILE A 47 8.09 2.08 -1.47
N GLN A 48 7.90 3.40 -1.37
CA GLN A 48 6.63 3.97 -0.94
C GLN A 48 5.46 3.65 -1.87
N ALA A 49 5.71 3.50 -3.17
CA ALA A 49 4.68 3.07 -4.12
C ALA A 49 4.30 1.60 -3.89
N ALA A 50 5.28 0.73 -3.68
CA ALA A 50 5.07 -0.68 -3.36
C ALA A 50 4.32 -0.85 -2.04
N ASP A 51 4.72 -0.11 -0.99
CA ASP A 51 4.07 -0.16 0.33
C ASP A 51 2.61 0.31 0.24
N ARG A 52 2.34 1.39 -0.52
CA ARG A 52 0.97 1.86 -0.75
C ARG A 52 0.12 0.84 -1.50
N LEU A 53 0.70 0.14 -2.47
CA LEU A 53 -0.01 -0.91 -3.19
C LEU A 53 -0.30 -2.12 -2.28
N GLY A 54 0.68 -2.53 -1.47
CA GLY A 54 0.54 -3.60 -0.49
C GLY A 54 -0.50 -3.28 0.58
N ALA A 55 -0.47 -2.08 1.15
CA ALA A 55 -1.44 -1.64 2.15
C ALA A 55 -2.87 -1.59 1.59
N LYS A 56 -3.06 -1.07 0.37
CA LYS A 56 -4.38 -1.09 -0.29
C LYS A 56 -4.90 -2.51 -0.50
N ARG A 57 -4.01 -3.42 -0.88
CA ARG A 57 -4.38 -4.83 -1.07
C ARG A 57 -4.78 -5.48 0.25
N LEU A 58 -4.01 -5.26 1.32
CA LEU A 58 -4.31 -5.82 2.64
C LEU A 58 -5.65 -5.30 3.17
N LEU A 59 -5.91 -4.00 3.04
CA LEU A 59 -7.19 -3.39 3.40
C LEU A 59 -8.36 -3.94 2.57
N ALA A 60 -8.15 -4.18 1.27
CA ALA A 60 -9.19 -4.77 0.42
C ALA A 60 -9.46 -6.25 0.78
N GLU A 61 -8.43 -7.01 1.12
CA GLU A 61 -8.56 -8.40 1.59
C GLU A 61 -9.25 -8.47 2.95
N GLU A 62 -8.92 -7.56 3.87
CA GLU A 62 -9.58 -7.41 5.17
C GLU A 62 -11.05 -7.01 5.01
N ALA A 63 -11.35 -6.01 4.17
CA ALA A 63 -12.71 -5.58 3.89
C ALA A 63 -13.55 -6.70 3.24
N ALA A 64 -12.96 -7.46 2.31
CA ALA A 64 -13.64 -8.60 1.69
C ALA A 64 -13.91 -9.72 2.70
N THR A 65 -13.01 -9.93 3.66
CA THR A 65 -13.18 -10.91 4.74
C THR A 65 -14.30 -10.49 5.69
N LEU A 66 -14.30 -9.23 6.11
CA LEU A 66 -15.33 -8.66 6.98
C LEU A 66 -16.71 -8.65 6.30
N GLU A 67 -16.78 -8.29 5.02
CA GLU A 67 -18.04 -8.33 4.26
C GLU A 67 -18.54 -9.76 4.04
N ALA A 68 -17.66 -10.77 3.98
CA ALA A 68 -18.04 -12.16 3.77
C ALA A 68 -18.61 -12.85 5.03
N ASP A 69 -18.59 -12.19 6.19
CA ASP A 69 -19.17 -12.74 7.42
C ASP A 69 -20.71 -12.75 7.34
N GLU A 70 -21.26 -13.96 7.19
CA GLU A 70 -22.69 -14.19 7.04
C GLU A 70 -23.49 -13.84 8.31
N ASP A 71 -22.88 -14.01 9.49
CA ASP A 71 -23.53 -13.70 10.77
C ASP A 71 -23.66 -12.18 10.95
N ASP A 72 -22.61 -11.44 10.60
CA ASP A 72 -22.62 -9.97 10.61
C ASP A 72 -23.65 -9.43 9.59
N ARG A 73 -23.76 -10.01 8.39
CA ARG A 73 -24.81 -9.63 7.43
C ARG A 73 -26.21 -9.90 7.96
N ALA A 74 -26.42 -11.05 8.59
CA ALA A 74 -27.70 -11.40 9.19
C ALA A 74 -28.07 -10.43 10.30
N GLU A 75 -27.10 -10.02 11.12
CA GLU A 75 -27.30 -8.99 12.14
C GLU A 75 -27.64 -7.62 11.55
N MET A 76 -26.89 -7.16 10.54
CA MET A 76 -27.18 -5.90 9.85
C MET A 76 -28.60 -5.86 9.27
N MET A 77 -29.08 -6.97 8.69
CA MET A 77 -30.47 -7.06 8.21
C MET A 77 -31.49 -6.96 9.35
N ARG A 78 -31.25 -7.63 10.48
CA ARG A 78 -32.12 -7.53 11.67
C ARG A 78 -32.17 -6.11 12.22
N VAL A 79 -31.03 -5.43 12.26
CA VAL A 79 -30.95 -4.02 12.70
C VAL A 79 -31.69 -3.11 11.72
N ALA A 80 -31.50 -3.28 10.42
CA ALA A 80 -32.19 -2.49 9.39
C ALA A 80 -33.72 -2.65 9.49
N ASP A 81 -34.20 -3.87 9.66
CA ASP A 81 -35.61 -4.17 9.85
C ASP A 81 -36.18 -3.50 11.11
N LEU A 82 -35.47 -3.60 12.24
CA LEU A 82 -35.86 -2.92 13.48
C LEU A 82 -35.92 -1.39 13.31
N MET A 83 -34.94 -0.80 12.64
CA MET A 83 -34.90 0.65 12.39
C MET A 83 -36.08 1.11 11.52
N GLU A 84 -36.49 0.29 10.55
CA GLU A 84 -37.65 0.59 9.71
C GLU A 84 -38.96 0.47 10.49
N GLN A 85 -39.11 -0.55 11.34
CA GLN A 85 -40.26 -0.66 12.24
C GLN A 85 -40.40 0.56 13.16
N LEU A 86 -39.29 1.02 13.75
CA LEU A 86 -39.27 2.22 14.60
C LEU A 86 -39.61 3.50 13.82
N ARG A 87 -39.18 3.60 12.56
CA ARG A 87 -39.53 4.72 11.67
C ARG A 87 -41.01 4.71 11.31
N ALA A 88 -41.57 3.55 10.96
CA ALA A 88 -42.96 3.39 10.58
C ALA A 88 -43.94 3.58 11.76
N ALA A 89 -43.47 3.36 12.99
CA ALA A 89 -44.24 3.56 14.21
C ALA A 89 -44.30 5.02 14.71
N ARG A 90 -43.60 5.95 14.05
CA ARG A 90 -43.59 7.39 14.34
C ARG A 90 -44.56 8.15 13.45
#